data_AF-A0A3M1I949-F1
#
_entry.id   AF-A0A3M1I949-F1
#
_cell.length_a   1.000
_cell.length_b   1.000
_cell.length_c   1.000
_cell.angle_alpha   90.00
_cell.angle_beta   90.00
_cell.angle_gamma   90.00
#
_symmetry.space_group_name_H-M   'P 1'
#
loop_
_entity.id
_entity.type
_entity.pdbx_description
1 polymer ?
#
loop_
_entity_poly.entity_id
_entity_poly.type
_entity_poly.pdbx_seq_one_letter_code
_entity_poly.pdbx_strand_id
1 'polypeptide(L)'
;MQREITHPGKLLRDDGRLAQIGWSRQPLLDCNLENARFYALRPLQRFRIKRWDYYAVFTPRRFFSATIADLGYAGNVFVYTLDFETGDLHEEGLVIPLGRGVFLPRNSTEGESRFENDRLSLRFTVTPERRHVSVRWPDFHEGRGVQAEIALRCPPEHESITIVIPIGERRFYYNRKINCMPAEGFIQYGDLREELHPQDSLGSLDWGRGVWKYKSFWNWASASGFLPDGRTVGLNLGCGFGDLSAATENALILDGRIHKLDQVRFEY
;
A
#
# COMPACT_ATOMS: atom_id res chain seq x y z
N MET A 1 -0.40 21.89 -13.48
CA MET A 1 -1.54 21.18 -14.11
C MET A 1 -1.28 19.69 -13.97
N GLN A 2 -2.21 18.94 -13.39
CA GLN A 2 -2.01 17.52 -13.15
C GLN A 2 -2.08 16.72 -14.45
N ARG A 3 -1.10 15.86 -14.71
CA ARG A 3 -0.95 15.08 -15.93
C ARG A 3 -1.46 13.66 -15.72
N GLU A 4 -2.54 13.31 -16.40
CA GLU A 4 -3.05 11.93 -16.42
C GLU A 4 -2.29 11.07 -17.45
N ILE A 5 -1.89 9.87 -17.03
CA ILE A 5 -1.30 8.82 -17.86
C ILE A 5 -2.45 7.91 -18.30
N THR A 6 -2.60 7.74 -19.60
CA THR A 6 -3.75 7.03 -20.21
C THR A 6 -3.34 5.81 -21.02
N HIS A 7 -2.04 5.57 -21.20
CA HIS A 7 -1.52 4.45 -21.98
C HIS A 7 -0.47 3.66 -21.17
N PRO A 8 -0.43 2.32 -21.33
CA PRO A 8 0.60 1.50 -20.73
C PRO A 8 2.02 1.89 -21.15
N GLY A 9 3.00 1.59 -20.31
CA GLY A 9 4.41 1.81 -20.66
C GLY A 9 5.38 1.31 -19.60
N LYS A 10 6.68 1.58 -19.81
CA LYS A 10 7.72 1.31 -18.80
C LYS A 10 7.63 2.36 -17.68
N LEU A 11 7.91 1.98 -16.44
CA LEU A 11 8.18 2.96 -15.37
C LEU A 11 9.50 3.68 -15.61
N LEU A 12 10.56 2.90 -15.85
CA LEU A 12 11.93 3.37 -16.03
C LEU A 12 12.45 3.05 -17.43
N ARG A 13 13.06 4.06 -18.06
CA ARG A 13 13.90 3.89 -19.24
C ARG A 13 15.16 3.10 -18.88
N ASP A 14 15.88 2.61 -19.88
CA ASP A 14 17.06 1.76 -19.67
C ASP A 14 18.23 2.53 -19.01
N ASP A 15 18.19 3.87 -19.08
CA ASP A 15 19.09 4.81 -18.41
C ASP A 15 18.67 5.15 -16.95
N GLY A 16 17.58 4.56 -16.46
CA GLY A 16 17.02 4.73 -15.12
C GLY A 16 16.24 6.01 -14.85
N ARG A 17 15.95 6.81 -15.88
CA ARG A 17 15.02 7.95 -15.77
C ARG A 17 13.57 7.49 -15.90
N LEU A 18 12.65 8.24 -15.29
CA LEU A 18 11.21 8.01 -15.43
C LEU A 18 10.80 8.15 -16.91
N ALA A 19 10.08 7.17 -17.44
CA ALA A 19 9.57 7.24 -18.80
C ALA A 19 8.34 8.15 -18.90
N GLN A 20 7.50 8.13 -17.86
CA GLN A 20 6.31 8.94 -17.69
C GLN A 20 6.27 9.53 -16.28
N ILE A 21 5.69 10.72 -16.14
CA ILE A 21 5.47 11.42 -14.88
C ILE A 21 4.01 11.87 -14.89
N GLY A 22 3.28 11.67 -13.80
CA GLY A 22 1.85 11.92 -13.74
C GLY A 22 1.12 10.97 -12.80
N TRP A 23 -0.19 10.89 -12.99
CA TRP A 23 -1.08 10.01 -12.25
C TRP A 23 -1.97 9.19 -13.19
N SER A 24 -2.57 8.11 -12.73
CA SER A 24 -3.51 7.30 -13.51
C SER A 24 -4.53 6.60 -12.62
N ARG A 25 -5.66 6.21 -13.21
CA ARG A 25 -6.75 5.45 -12.57
C ARG A 25 -6.46 3.97 -12.38
N GLN A 26 -5.43 3.48 -13.06
CA GLN A 26 -4.97 2.10 -13.01
C GLN A 26 -3.43 2.08 -13.04
N PRO A 27 -2.77 0.99 -12.59
CA PRO A 27 -1.32 0.88 -12.65
C PRO A 27 -0.83 0.56 -14.07
N LEU A 28 -0.71 1.60 -14.90
CA LEU A 28 -0.37 1.46 -16.32
C LEU A 28 1.13 1.24 -16.59
N LEU A 29 1.99 1.43 -15.59
CA LEU A 29 3.43 1.39 -15.77
C LEU A 29 4.04 0.09 -15.24
N ASP A 30 4.80 -0.58 -16.09
CA ASP A 30 5.59 -1.74 -15.72
C ASP A 30 6.76 -1.34 -14.81
N CYS A 31 6.71 -1.78 -13.55
CA CYS A 31 7.64 -1.39 -12.50
C CYS A 31 8.95 -2.21 -12.54
N ASN A 32 9.68 -2.14 -13.65
CA ASN A 32 10.98 -2.79 -13.74
C ASN A 32 12.06 -2.05 -12.93
N LEU A 33 12.25 -2.41 -11.66
CA LEU A 33 13.25 -1.78 -10.80
C LEU A 33 14.70 -2.17 -11.15
N GLU A 34 14.92 -3.20 -11.96
CA GLU A 34 16.25 -3.53 -12.49
C GLU A 34 16.80 -2.43 -13.40
N ASN A 35 15.92 -1.58 -13.95
CA ASN A 35 16.29 -0.42 -14.74
C ASN A 35 16.71 0.80 -13.90
N ALA A 36 16.60 0.76 -12.57
CA ALA A 36 17.06 1.87 -11.73
C ALA A 36 18.56 2.18 -12.00
N ARG A 37 18.93 3.47 -12.08
CA ARG A 37 20.30 3.95 -12.29
C ARG A 37 20.56 5.22 -11.47
N PHE A 38 20.60 5.12 -10.14
CA PHE A 38 20.83 6.27 -9.23
C PHE A 38 22.14 6.21 -8.44
N TYR A 39 22.89 5.11 -8.56
CA TYR A 39 24.28 5.01 -8.17
C TYR A 39 25.12 4.55 -9.37
N ALA A 40 26.41 4.88 -9.35
CA ALA A 40 27.36 4.42 -10.38
C ALA A 40 27.50 2.89 -10.37
N LEU A 41 27.58 2.30 -9.17
CA LEU A 41 27.66 0.85 -9.00
C LEU A 41 26.26 0.25 -8.89
N ARG A 42 25.86 -0.52 -9.91
CA ARG A 42 24.54 -1.18 -9.99
C ARG A 42 24.17 -2.01 -8.76
N PRO A 43 25.09 -2.81 -8.16
CA PRO A 43 24.74 -3.60 -6.97
C PRO A 43 24.35 -2.77 -5.77
N LEU A 44 24.84 -1.52 -5.64
CA LEU A 44 24.54 -0.66 -4.49
C LEU A 44 23.10 -0.14 -4.48
N GLN A 45 22.42 -0.20 -5.62
CA GLN A 45 21.06 0.33 -5.76
C GLN A 45 20.06 -0.44 -4.89
N ARG A 46 20.25 -1.75 -4.75
CA ARG A 46 19.34 -2.59 -3.95
C ARG A 46 19.19 -2.06 -2.52
N PHE A 47 20.26 -1.49 -1.94
CA PHE A 47 20.27 -0.99 -0.55
C PHE A 47 19.47 0.30 -0.36
N ARG A 48 18.96 0.90 -1.44
CA ARG A 48 18.22 2.16 -1.42
C ARG A 48 16.85 2.11 -2.09
N ILE A 49 16.59 1.07 -2.86
CA ILE A 49 15.25 0.81 -3.38
C ILE A 49 14.37 0.38 -2.21
N LYS A 50 13.26 1.07 -2.02
CA LYS A 50 12.25 0.73 -1.04
C LYS A 50 11.03 0.16 -1.75
N ARG A 51 10.44 -0.87 -1.16
CA ARG A 51 9.27 -1.58 -1.66
C ARG A 51 8.39 -1.94 -0.47
N TRP A 52 7.09 -1.76 -0.59
CA TRP A 52 6.15 -2.24 0.42
C TRP A 52 4.78 -2.52 -0.15
N ASP A 53 4.12 -3.50 0.45
CA ASP A 53 2.71 -3.77 0.28
C ASP A 53 2.07 -3.67 1.65
N TYR A 54 1.16 -2.73 1.79
CA TYR A 54 0.41 -2.44 3.00
C TYR A 54 -1.07 -2.64 2.70
N TYR A 55 -1.74 -3.44 3.53
CA TYR A 55 -3.18 -3.61 3.49
C TYR A 55 -3.77 -3.16 4.81
N ALA A 56 -4.86 -2.38 4.74
CA ALA A 56 -5.66 -2.02 5.89
C ALA A 56 -7.10 -2.46 5.70
N VAL A 57 -7.80 -2.73 6.80
CA VAL A 57 -9.22 -3.00 6.86
C VAL A 57 -9.83 -2.16 7.98
N PHE A 58 -10.94 -1.51 7.65
CA PHE A 58 -11.77 -0.75 8.54
C PHE A 58 -13.07 -1.51 8.73
N THR A 59 -13.41 -1.83 9.98
CA THR A 59 -14.68 -2.45 10.37
C THR A 59 -15.42 -1.50 11.33
N PRO A 60 -16.66 -1.79 11.73
CA PRO A 60 -17.34 -1.00 12.76
C PRO A 60 -16.60 -0.99 14.10
N ARG A 61 -15.85 -2.04 14.43
CA ARG A 61 -15.19 -2.20 15.73
C ARG A 61 -13.70 -1.87 15.70
N ARG A 62 -13.01 -2.16 14.60
CA ARG A 62 -11.54 -2.24 14.59
C ARG A 62 -10.94 -1.70 13.30
N PHE A 63 -9.75 -1.14 13.46
CA PHE A 63 -8.80 -0.98 12.38
C PHE A 63 -7.73 -2.06 12.47
N PHE A 64 -7.47 -2.73 11.36
CA PHE A 64 -6.42 -3.72 11.23
C PHE A 64 -5.55 -3.39 10.02
N SER A 65 -4.24 -3.53 10.14
CA SER A 65 -3.37 -3.49 8.98
C SER A 65 -2.22 -4.49 9.07
N ALA A 66 -1.74 -4.90 7.90
CA ALA A 66 -0.60 -5.79 7.77
C ALA A 66 0.30 -5.31 6.63
N THR A 67 1.60 -5.36 6.87
CA THR A 67 2.60 -4.82 5.94
C THR A 67 3.76 -5.77 5.72
N ILE A 68 4.19 -5.86 4.46
CA ILE A 68 5.47 -6.45 4.09
C ILE A 68 6.27 -5.39 3.36
N ALA A 69 7.41 -5.00 3.93
CA ALA A 69 8.31 -3.99 3.36
C ALA A 69 9.73 -4.51 3.21
N ASP A 70 10.39 -4.07 2.14
CA ASP A 70 11.82 -4.16 1.90
C ASP A 70 12.36 -2.74 1.75
N LEU A 71 13.17 -2.31 2.71
CA LEU A 71 13.79 -0.98 2.77
C LEU A 71 15.17 -0.96 2.09
N GLY A 72 15.53 -2.05 1.42
CA GLY A 72 16.76 -2.26 0.65
C GLY A 72 17.90 -2.88 1.45
N TYR A 73 18.10 -2.42 2.69
CA TYR A 73 19.10 -2.99 3.62
C TYR A 73 18.47 -3.78 4.77
N ALA A 74 17.16 -3.69 4.94
CA ALA A 74 16.38 -4.40 5.94
C ALA A 74 14.97 -4.63 5.42
N GLY A 75 14.39 -5.77 5.75
CA GLY A 75 12.96 -6.00 5.65
C GLY A 75 12.28 -5.48 6.90
N ASN A 76 11.02 -5.10 6.78
CA ASN A 76 10.18 -4.76 7.90
C ASN A 76 8.79 -5.35 7.64
N VAL A 77 8.33 -6.18 8.56
CA VAL A 77 6.95 -6.70 8.56
C VAL A 77 6.29 -6.22 9.84
N PHE A 78 5.06 -5.76 9.76
CA PHE A 78 4.34 -5.31 10.94
C PHE A 78 2.84 -5.48 10.78
N VAL A 79 2.18 -5.65 11.92
CA VAL A 79 0.74 -5.74 12.06
C VAL A 79 0.32 -4.70 13.08
N TYR A 80 -0.79 -4.01 12.79
CA TYR A 80 -1.36 -2.99 13.64
C TYR A 80 -2.81 -3.34 13.90
N THR A 81 -3.25 -3.16 15.14
CA THR A 81 -4.65 -3.31 15.49
C THR A 81 -5.10 -2.22 16.46
N LEU A 82 -6.23 -1.61 16.19
CA LEU A 82 -6.84 -0.57 17.01
C LEU A 82 -8.32 -0.89 17.20
N ASP A 83 -8.75 -1.05 18.44
CA ASP A 83 -10.17 -1.17 18.80
C ASP A 83 -10.76 0.24 18.98
N PHE A 84 -11.80 0.57 18.20
CA PHE A 84 -12.37 1.93 18.20
C PHE A 84 -13.19 2.25 19.44
N GLU A 85 -13.75 1.25 20.11
CA GLU A 85 -14.57 1.45 21.30
C GLU A 85 -13.67 1.75 22.52
N THR A 86 -12.60 0.96 22.67
CA THR A 86 -11.71 1.07 23.82
C THR A 86 -10.52 2.01 23.59
N GLY A 87 -10.17 2.27 22.33
CA GLY A 87 -8.94 2.96 21.95
C GLY A 87 -7.68 2.10 22.11
N ASP A 88 -7.81 0.80 22.43
CA ASP A 88 -6.68 -0.11 22.59
C ASP A 88 -5.94 -0.25 21.26
N LEU A 89 -4.68 0.21 21.27
CA LEU A 89 -3.80 0.23 20.12
C LEU A 89 -2.60 -0.66 20.40
N HIS A 90 -2.41 -1.67 19.55
CA HIS A 90 -1.17 -2.45 19.50
C HIS A 90 -0.56 -2.47 18.09
N GLU A 91 0.74 -2.18 18.03
CA GLU A 91 1.57 -2.31 16.84
C GLU A 91 2.74 -3.22 17.17
N GLU A 92 2.98 -4.22 16.33
CA GLU A 92 4.15 -5.08 16.46
C GLU A 92 4.77 -5.36 15.10
N GLY A 93 6.10 -5.33 15.05
CA GLY A 93 6.85 -5.58 13.83
C GLY A 93 8.16 -6.28 14.04
N LEU A 94 8.64 -6.95 12.99
CA LEU A 94 9.97 -7.54 12.92
C LEU A 94 10.82 -6.81 11.89
N VAL A 95 12.01 -6.38 12.33
CA VAL A 95 13.07 -5.95 11.42
C VAL A 95 13.88 -7.17 11.00
N ILE A 96 13.96 -7.39 9.70
CA ILE A 96 14.59 -8.56 9.10
C ILE A 96 15.90 -8.14 8.45
N PRO A 97 17.06 -8.60 8.94
CA PRO A 97 18.36 -8.27 8.35
C PRO A 97 18.39 -8.58 6.86
N LEU A 98 18.81 -7.61 6.05
CA LEU A 98 18.95 -7.72 4.59
C LEU A 98 17.67 -8.11 3.84
N GLY A 99 16.49 -8.01 4.47
CA GLY A 99 15.21 -8.40 3.85
C GLY A 99 15.11 -9.89 3.54
N ARG A 100 15.87 -10.74 4.24
CA ARG A 100 15.89 -12.19 3.98
C ARG A 100 14.49 -12.80 4.11
N GLY A 101 14.03 -13.49 3.07
CA GLY A 101 12.70 -14.13 3.03
C GLY A 101 11.55 -13.20 2.69
N VAL A 102 11.79 -11.89 2.56
CA VAL A 102 10.79 -10.95 2.04
C VAL A 102 10.71 -11.11 0.52
N PHE A 103 9.53 -11.44 0.03
CA PHE A 103 9.24 -11.48 -1.40
C PHE A 103 8.11 -10.51 -1.71
N LEU A 104 8.36 -9.62 -2.67
CA LEU A 104 7.43 -8.59 -3.13
C LEU A 104 7.40 -8.62 -4.67
N PRO A 105 6.23 -8.80 -5.30
CA PRO A 105 6.07 -8.77 -6.74
C PRO A 105 6.52 -7.44 -7.34
N ARG A 106 6.88 -7.53 -8.63
CA ARG A 106 7.26 -6.40 -9.46
C ARG A 106 6.12 -5.39 -9.60
N ASN A 107 4.92 -5.87 -9.91
CA ASN A 107 3.73 -5.06 -10.17
C ASN A 107 2.65 -5.33 -9.11
N SER A 108 1.64 -4.46 -9.03
CA SER A 108 0.57 -4.52 -8.00
C SER A 108 -0.68 -5.29 -8.44
N THR A 109 -0.68 -5.86 -9.64
CA THR A 109 -1.85 -6.47 -10.29
C THR A 109 -1.87 -7.99 -10.24
N GLU A 110 -0.76 -8.63 -9.86
CA GLU A 110 -0.62 -10.08 -9.84
C GLU A 110 0.50 -10.52 -8.89
N GLY A 111 0.50 -11.82 -8.57
CA GLY A 111 1.52 -12.46 -7.76
C GLY A 111 1.18 -12.51 -6.27
N GLU A 112 2.19 -12.88 -5.49
CA GLU A 112 2.11 -13.07 -4.05
C GLU A 112 3.18 -12.23 -3.37
N SER A 113 2.81 -11.35 -2.44
CA SER A 113 3.72 -10.76 -1.47
C SER A 113 3.77 -11.65 -0.24
N ARG A 114 4.95 -12.06 0.21
CA ARG A 114 5.05 -12.98 1.35
C ARG A 114 6.28 -12.77 2.22
N PHE A 115 6.09 -13.08 3.48
CA PHE A 115 7.15 -13.32 4.45
C PHE A 115 6.69 -14.40 5.42
N GLU A 116 7.54 -15.39 5.66
CA GLU A 116 7.25 -16.50 6.57
C GLU A 116 8.51 -16.94 7.30
N ASN A 117 8.35 -17.22 8.58
CA ASN A 117 9.32 -17.91 9.43
C ASN A 117 8.57 -18.72 10.49
N ASP A 118 9.32 -19.33 11.42
CA ASP A 118 8.75 -20.18 12.48
C ASP A 118 7.79 -19.44 13.43
N ARG A 119 7.84 -18.10 13.49
CA ARG A 119 7.04 -17.27 14.40
C ARG A 119 5.81 -16.65 13.75
N LEU A 120 5.87 -16.33 12.46
CA LEU A 120 4.76 -15.66 11.77
C LEU A 120 4.77 -15.87 10.25
N SER A 121 3.59 -15.73 9.66
CA SER A 121 3.35 -15.77 8.21
C SER A 121 2.44 -14.61 7.79
N LEU A 122 2.90 -13.79 6.85
CA LEU A 122 2.09 -12.83 6.11
C LEU A 122 2.13 -13.20 4.64
N ARG A 123 0.96 -13.33 4.01
CA ARG A 123 0.80 -13.64 2.58
C ARG A 123 -0.31 -12.79 1.98
N PHE A 124 0.03 -12.02 0.94
CA PHE A 124 -0.93 -11.23 0.17
C PHE A 124 -0.96 -11.75 -1.26
N THR A 125 -2.07 -12.32 -1.71
CA THR A 125 -2.21 -12.82 -3.10
C THR A 125 -3.16 -11.94 -3.89
N VAL A 126 -2.89 -11.79 -5.19
CA VAL A 126 -3.70 -10.97 -6.08
C VAL A 126 -4.22 -11.82 -7.23
N THR A 127 -5.54 -11.78 -7.44
CA THR A 127 -6.23 -12.33 -8.60
C THR A 127 -6.93 -11.18 -9.36
N PRO A 128 -7.46 -11.40 -10.58
CA PRO A 128 -8.07 -10.31 -11.37
C PRO A 128 -9.21 -9.55 -10.69
N GLU A 129 -9.96 -10.20 -9.78
CA GLU A 129 -11.12 -9.59 -9.12
C GLU A 129 -10.94 -9.39 -7.61
N ARG A 130 -9.91 -9.99 -7.02
CA ARG A 130 -9.77 -10.07 -5.57
C ARG A 130 -8.32 -9.97 -5.12
N ARG A 131 -8.16 -9.48 -3.91
CA ARG A 131 -6.90 -9.54 -3.16
C ARG A 131 -7.17 -10.32 -1.89
N HIS A 132 -6.26 -11.19 -1.51
CA HIS A 132 -6.39 -11.95 -0.28
C HIS A 132 -5.26 -11.60 0.67
N VAL A 133 -5.58 -11.34 1.93
CA VAL A 133 -4.65 -11.00 3.00
C VAL A 133 -4.75 -12.08 4.06
N SER A 134 -3.70 -12.90 4.17
CA SER A 134 -3.55 -13.94 5.18
C SER A 134 -2.44 -13.54 6.16
N VAL A 135 -2.77 -13.54 7.44
CA VAL A 135 -1.86 -13.21 8.54
C VAL A 135 -1.99 -14.26 9.61
N ARG A 136 -0.87 -14.77 10.11
CA ARG A 136 -0.82 -15.63 11.30
C ARG A 136 0.42 -15.28 12.11
N TRP A 137 0.22 -14.85 13.35
CA TRP A 137 1.30 -14.50 14.27
C TRP A 137 0.87 -14.86 15.71
N PRO A 138 1.18 -16.09 16.18
CA PRO A 138 0.76 -16.57 17.50
C PRO A 138 1.34 -15.76 18.67
N ASP A 139 2.58 -15.31 18.56
CA ASP A 139 3.26 -14.57 19.64
C ASP A 139 2.89 -13.08 19.70
N PHE A 140 2.03 -12.58 18.82
CA PHE A 140 1.66 -11.17 18.73
C PHE A 140 1.04 -10.67 20.04
N HIS A 141 1.43 -9.48 20.48
CA HIS A 141 1.00 -8.86 21.74
C HIS A 141 1.15 -9.82 22.93
N GLU A 142 2.40 -10.16 23.25
CA GLU A 142 2.75 -11.00 24.42
C GLU A 142 2.05 -12.38 24.40
N GLY A 143 1.91 -12.98 23.21
CA GLY A 143 1.29 -14.30 23.05
C GLY A 143 -0.24 -14.29 22.96
N ARG A 144 -0.87 -13.11 22.93
CA ARG A 144 -2.31 -13.00 22.63
C ARG A 144 -2.63 -13.56 21.24
N GLY A 145 -1.75 -13.31 20.28
CA GLY A 145 -1.86 -13.83 18.93
C GLY A 145 -2.83 -13.05 18.04
N VAL A 146 -2.54 -13.08 16.74
CA VAL A 146 -3.40 -12.53 15.70
C VAL A 146 -3.44 -13.46 14.50
N GLN A 147 -4.63 -13.64 13.93
CA GLN A 147 -4.85 -14.34 12.68
C GLN A 147 -5.88 -13.58 11.85
N ALA A 148 -5.67 -13.49 10.54
CA ALA A 148 -6.64 -12.89 9.64
C ALA A 148 -6.65 -13.63 8.30
N GLU A 149 -7.83 -13.83 7.75
CA GLU A 149 -8.04 -14.32 6.38
C GLU A 149 -9.09 -13.41 5.74
N ILE A 150 -8.64 -12.52 4.86
CA ILE A 150 -9.46 -11.41 4.36
C ILE A 150 -9.42 -11.42 2.84
N ALA A 151 -10.59 -11.55 2.21
CA ALA A 151 -10.75 -11.32 0.79
C ALA A 151 -11.29 -9.89 0.56
N LEU A 152 -10.58 -9.14 -0.28
CA LEU A 152 -10.92 -7.79 -0.69
C LEU A 152 -11.37 -7.81 -2.14
N ARG A 153 -12.63 -7.46 -2.40
CA ARG A 153 -13.17 -7.36 -3.76
C ARG A 153 -12.60 -6.11 -4.45
N CYS A 154 -11.93 -6.32 -5.58
CA CYS A 154 -11.25 -5.31 -6.37
C CYS A 154 -11.37 -5.67 -7.86
N PRO A 155 -12.57 -5.53 -8.44
CA PRO A 155 -12.78 -5.88 -9.84
C PRO A 155 -12.02 -4.91 -10.78
N PRO A 156 -11.79 -5.26 -12.05
CA PRO A 156 -10.97 -4.46 -12.97
C PRO A 156 -11.43 -3.01 -13.16
N GLU A 157 -12.72 -2.74 -13.01
CA GLU A 157 -13.33 -1.41 -13.08
C GLU A 157 -13.10 -0.56 -11.84
N HIS A 158 -12.68 -1.16 -10.70
CA HIS A 158 -12.37 -0.46 -9.47
C HIS A 158 -11.10 0.37 -9.69
N GLU A 159 -11.25 1.68 -9.66
CA GLU A 159 -10.18 2.61 -9.93
C GLU A 159 -9.27 2.78 -8.71
N SER A 160 -8.03 3.13 -8.99
CA SER A 160 -6.99 3.37 -8.00
C SER A 160 -6.29 4.68 -8.32
N ILE A 161 -5.82 5.39 -7.30
CA ILE A 161 -4.92 6.51 -7.55
C ILE A 161 -3.51 5.96 -7.65
N THR A 162 -2.97 5.93 -8.87
CA THR A 162 -1.57 5.56 -9.12
C THR A 162 -0.80 6.82 -9.46
N ILE A 163 0.34 7.06 -8.83
CA ILE A 163 1.18 8.23 -9.11
C ILE A 163 2.62 7.83 -9.39
N VAL A 164 3.26 8.58 -10.28
CA VAL A 164 4.69 8.52 -10.57
C VAL A 164 5.26 9.93 -10.55
N ILE A 165 6.07 10.21 -9.54
CA ILE A 165 6.70 11.52 -9.36
C ILE A 165 8.21 11.41 -9.18
N PRO A 166 9.00 12.35 -9.71
CA PRO A 166 10.44 12.34 -9.53
C PRO A 166 10.83 12.84 -8.13
N ILE A 167 12.00 12.38 -7.67
CA ILE A 167 12.68 12.86 -6.47
C ILE A 167 14.10 13.29 -6.89
N GLY A 168 14.23 14.50 -7.43
CA GLY A 168 15.43 14.90 -8.16
C GLY A 168 15.54 14.14 -9.50
N GLU A 169 16.74 13.95 -10.04
CA GLU A 169 16.88 13.50 -11.43
C GLU A 169 16.66 12.01 -11.69
N ARG A 170 17.11 11.15 -10.76
CA ARG A 170 17.22 9.68 -10.98
C ARG A 170 16.54 8.85 -9.90
N ARG A 171 15.84 9.50 -8.97
CA ARG A 171 15.03 8.85 -7.94
C ARG A 171 13.57 9.20 -8.16
N PHE A 172 12.68 8.39 -7.58
CA PHE A 172 11.26 8.48 -7.88
C PHE A 172 10.42 7.87 -6.76
N TYR A 173 9.14 8.20 -6.78
CA TYR A 173 8.09 7.54 -6.03
C TYR A 173 7.05 7.04 -7.03
N TYR A 174 6.85 5.71 -7.04
CA TYR A 174 5.78 5.06 -7.77
C TYR A 174 4.87 4.39 -6.75
N ASN A 175 3.61 4.82 -6.71
CA ASN A 175 2.66 4.35 -5.70
C ASN A 175 1.30 4.07 -6.32
N ARG A 176 0.61 3.08 -5.77
CA ARG A 176 -0.79 2.80 -6.04
C ARG A 176 -1.54 2.74 -4.72
N LYS A 177 -2.60 3.54 -4.60
CA LYS A 177 -3.58 3.43 -3.51
C LYS A 177 -4.91 2.93 -4.06
N ILE A 178 -5.49 1.95 -3.38
CA ILE A 178 -6.85 1.48 -3.64
C ILE A 178 -7.61 1.65 -2.34
N ASN A 179 -8.73 2.35 -2.38
CA ASN A 179 -9.60 2.55 -1.22
C ASN A 179 -10.92 1.80 -1.45
N CYS A 180 -11.70 1.65 -0.38
CA CYS A 180 -13.08 1.18 -0.44
C CYS A 180 -13.27 -0.22 -1.07
N MET A 181 -12.31 -1.14 -0.94
CA MET A 181 -12.49 -2.51 -1.40
C MET A 181 -13.39 -3.27 -0.41
N PRO A 182 -14.57 -3.78 -0.80
CA PRO A 182 -15.40 -4.56 0.12
C PRO A 182 -14.65 -5.76 0.69
N ALA A 183 -14.69 -5.93 2.00
CA ALA A 183 -13.93 -6.95 2.72
C ALA A 183 -14.86 -8.07 3.25
N GLU A 184 -14.44 -9.31 3.09
CA GLU A 184 -15.08 -10.50 3.66
C GLU A 184 -14.02 -11.44 4.26
N GLY A 185 -14.43 -12.28 5.22
CA GLY A 185 -13.53 -13.20 5.93
C GLY A 185 -13.51 -12.88 7.42
N PHE A 186 -12.35 -12.96 8.07
CA PHE A 186 -12.28 -12.72 9.51
C PHE A 186 -10.96 -12.11 9.98
N ILE A 187 -11.03 -11.48 11.16
CA ILE A 187 -9.88 -11.08 11.98
C ILE A 187 -10.06 -11.69 13.37
N GLN A 188 -9.06 -12.41 13.83
CA GLN A 188 -8.97 -13.01 15.15
C GLN A 188 -7.83 -12.36 15.92
N TYR A 189 -8.13 -11.81 17.09
CA TYR A 189 -7.14 -11.19 17.97
C TYR A 189 -7.35 -11.72 19.40
N GLY A 190 -6.43 -12.59 19.88
CA GLY A 190 -6.71 -13.43 21.04
C GLY A 190 -7.92 -14.33 20.79
N ASP A 191 -8.83 -14.37 21.76
CA ASP A 191 -10.09 -15.11 21.66
C ASP A 191 -11.19 -14.34 20.90
N LEU A 192 -10.98 -13.04 20.62
CA LEU A 192 -11.95 -12.22 19.91
C LEU A 192 -11.88 -12.47 18.39
N ARG A 193 -12.94 -13.07 17.86
CA ARG A 193 -13.15 -13.24 16.41
C ARG A 193 -14.16 -12.22 15.90
N GLU A 194 -13.78 -11.52 14.84
CA GLU A 194 -14.64 -10.61 14.10
C GLU A 194 -14.79 -11.13 12.66
N GLU A 195 -16.03 -11.40 12.26
CA GLU A 195 -16.37 -11.71 10.87
C GLU A 195 -16.51 -10.39 10.10
N LEU A 196 -15.95 -10.37 8.90
CA LEU A 196 -15.97 -9.21 8.02
C LEU A 196 -17.10 -9.37 7.02
N HIS A 197 -17.93 -8.34 6.91
CA HIS A 197 -19.05 -8.31 5.99
C HIS A 197 -18.86 -7.18 4.96
N PRO A 198 -19.02 -7.45 3.65
CA PRO A 198 -18.81 -6.43 2.60
C PRO A 198 -19.67 -5.16 2.76
N GLN A 199 -20.75 -5.24 3.53
CA GLN A 199 -21.69 -4.15 3.79
C GLN A 199 -21.20 -3.17 4.86
N ASP A 200 -20.24 -3.56 5.69
CA ASP A 200 -19.73 -2.74 6.81
C ASP A 200 -18.21 -2.74 6.94
N SER A 201 -17.51 -3.55 6.15
CA SER A 201 -16.06 -3.73 6.21
C SER A 201 -15.42 -3.37 4.88
N LEU A 202 -14.45 -2.44 4.93
CA LEU A 202 -13.74 -1.95 3.74
C LEU A 202 -12.23 -2.06 3.92
N GLY A 203 -11.58 -2.60 2.90
CA GLY A 203 -10.13 -2.66 2.78
C GLY A 203 -9.55 -1.52 1.95
N SER A 204 -8.26 -1.29 2.18
CA SER A 204 -7.42 -0.38 1.41
C SER A 204 -6.06 -0.99 1.13
N LEU A 205 -5.44 -0.61 0.00
CA LEU A 205 -4.08 -0.95 -0.37
C LEU A 205 -3.23 0.33 -0.41
N ASP A 206 -2.04 0.26 0.16
CA ASP A 206 -0.93 1.14 -0.15
C ASP A 206 0.24 0.31 -0.68
N TRP A 207 0.50 0.44 -1.98
CA TRP A 207 1.58 -0.23 -2.66
C TRP A 207 2.60 0.81 -3.12
N GLY A 208 3.85 0.70 -2.67
CA GLY A 208 4.88 1.67 -3.00
C GLY A 208 6.18 1.04 -3.47
N ARG A 209 6.79 1.64 -4.50
CA ARG A 209 8.12 1.30 -5.04
C ARG A 209 8.86 2.59 -5.34
N GLY A 210 10.11 2.70 -4.93
CA GLY A 210 10.87 3.91 -5.23
C GLY A 210 12.18 4.07 -4.49
N VAL A 211 12.70 5.29 -4.55
CA VAL A 211 13.98 5.67 -3.96
C VAL A 211 13.81 7.04 -3.33
N TRP A 212 13.85 7.12 -2.01
CA TRP A 212 13.64 8.38 -1.28
C TRP A 212 14.94 9.17 -1.15
N LYS A 213 14.82 10.47 -0.80
CA LYS A 213 15.94 11.20 -0.22
C LYS A 213 16.30 10.57 1.14
N TYR A 214 17.52 10.81 1.61
CA TYR A 214 17.95 10.31 2.92
C TYR A 214 17.11 10.90 4.06
N LYS A 215 16.80 12.19 3.98
CA LYS A 215 15.85 12.88 4.85
C LYS A 215 14.63 13.25 4.03
N SER A 216 13.47 12.80 4.48
CA SER A 216 12.18 13.09 3.87
C SER A 216 11.17 13.38 4.98
N PHE A 217 10.18 14.18 4.62
CA PHE A 217 8.99 14.43 5.42
C PHE A 217 7.80 14.00 4.56
N TRP A 218 6.75 13.50 5.19
CA TRP A 218 5.50 13.22 4.51
C TRP A 218 4.33 13.38 5.46
N ASN A 219 3.21 13.80 4.90
CA ASN A 219 1.90 13.63 5.50
C ASN A 219 1.10 12.71 4.60
N TRP A 220 0.38 11.78 5.21
CA TRP A 220 -0.55 10.91 4.50
C TRP A 220 -1.80 10.70 5.35
N ALA A 221 -2.96 10.76 4.71
CA ALA A 221 -4.24 10.45 5.30
C ALA A 221 -5.04 9.58 4.34
N SER A 222 -5.71 8.57 4.87
CA SER A 222 -6.54 7.64 4.12
C SER A 222 -7.81 7.36 4.91
N ALA A 223 -8.94 7.26 4.22
CA ALA A 223 -10.23 6.92 4.80
C ALA A 223 -11.05 6.07 3.84
N SER A 224 -11.91 5.23 4.39
CA SER A 224 -12.92 4.46 3.65
C SER A 224 -14.13 4.26 4.56
N GLY A 225 -15.32 4.40 4.00
CA GLY A 225 -16.58 4.25 4.71
C GLY A 225 -17.77 4.17 3.78
N PHE A 226 -18.96 4.27 4.35
CA PHE A 226 -20.22 4.15 3.63
C PHE A 226 -21.02 5.45 3.76
N LEU A 227 -21.68 5.83 2.66
CA LEU A 227 -22.72 6.85 2.66
C LEU A 227 -24.04 6.25 3.20
N PRO A 228 -25.01 7.08 3.63
CA PRO A 228 -26.31 6.60 4.12
C PRO A 228 -27.09 5.73 3.11
N ASP A 229 -26.81 5.87 1.82
CA ASP A 229 -27.42 5.07 0.74
C ASP A 229 -26.65 3.77 0.41
N GLY A 230 -25.61 3.45 1.19
CA GLY A 230 -24.80 2.24 1.04
C GLY A 230 -23.65 2.34 0.03
N ARG A 231 -23.52 3.44 -0.72
CA ARG A 231 -22.35 3.64 -1.60
C ARG A 231 -21.08 3.80 -0.78
N THR A 232 -19.96 3.31 -1.31
CA THR A 232 -18.66 3.50 -0.66
C THR A 232 -18.10 4.90 -0.93
N VAL A 233 -17.47 5.50 0.07
CA VAL A 233 -16.78 6.78 -0.01
C VAL A 233 -15.42 6.69 0.68
N GLY A 234 -14.39 7.27 0.07
CA GLY A 234 -13.04 7.23 0.61
C GLY A 234 -12.25 8.48 0.27
N LEU A 235 -11.16 8.67 1.00
CA LEU A 235 -10.21 9.75 0.76
C LEU A 235 -8.81 9.14 0.74
N ASN A 236 -7.97 9.64 -0.17
CA ASN A 236 -6.53 9.46 -0.08
C ASN A 236 -5.89 10.82 -0.28
N LEU A 237 -5.09 11.27 0.68
CA LEU A 237 -4.46 12.58 0.69
C LEU A 237 -2.99 12.42 1.10
N GLY A 238 -2.09 13.15 0.45
CA GLY A 238 -0.71 13.19 0.88
C GLY A 238 0.15 14.28 0.24
N CYS A 239 1.23 14.62 0.94
CA CYS A 239 2.21 15.62 0.52
C CYS A 239 3.55 15.44 1.26
N GLY A 240 4.53 16.28 0.94
CA GLY A 240 5.77 16.43 1.71
C GLY A 240 7.06 15.94 1.04
N PHE A 241 6.96 15.11 0.01
CA PHE A 241 8.13 14.66 -0.76
C PHE A 241 7.88 14.54 -2.26
N GLY A 242 8.98 14.53 -3.02
CA GLY A 242 8.97 14.49 -4.47
C GLY A 242 8.55 15.81 -5.11
N ASP A 243 8.60 15.83 -6.43
CA ASP A 243 8.08 16.92 -7.25
C ASP A 243 6.62 16.64 -7.60
N LEU A 244 5.73 17.43 -6.99
CA LEU A 244 4.28 17.30 -7.14
C LEU A 244 3.71 18.18 -8.27
N SER A 245 4.56 18.85 -9.07
CA SER A 245 4.12 19.77 -10.13
C SER A 245 3.24 19.12 -11.20
N ALA A 246 3.43 17.81 -11.43
CA ALA A 246 2.73 17.03 -12.43
C ALA A 246 1.66 16.07 -11.86
N ALA A 247 1.71 15.74 -10.58
CA ALA A 247 0.74 14.84 -9.94
C ALA A 247 0.78 14.93 -8.41
N THR A 248 -0.39 14.83 -7.79
CA THR A 248 -0.55 14.52 -6.37
C THR A 248 -1.29 13.18 -6.21
N GLU A 249 -1.17 12.55 -5.05
CA GLU A 249 -1.97 11.35 -4.71
C GLU A 249 -3.37 11.70 -4.18
N ASN A 250 -3.75 12.99 -4.16
CA ASN A 250 -4.99 13.44 -3.55
C ASN A 250 -6.21 13.05 -4.38
N ALA A 251 -7.16 12.33 -3.79
CA ALA A 251 -8.39 11.91 -4.44
C ALA A 251 -9.53 11.70 -3.42
N LEU A 252 -10.74 12.00 -3.87
CA LEU A 252 -11.98 11.44 -3.34
C LEU A 252 -12.28 10.18 -4.14
N ILE A 253 -12.73 9.13 -3.45
CA ILE A 253 -13.14 7.87 -4.05
C ILE A 253 -14.63 7.72 -3.78
N LEU A 254 -15.44 7.54 -4.83
CA LEU A 254 -16.88 7.32 -4.71
C LEU A 254 -17.25 6.12 -5.54
N ASP A 255 -17.80 5.08 -4.90
CA ASP A 255 -18.25 3.86 -5.57
C ASP A 255 -17.19 3.25 -6.50
N GLY A 256 -15.96 3.16 -5.99
CA GLY A 256 -14.80 2.64 -6.74
C GLY A 256 -14.27 3.56 -7.84
N ARG A 257 -14.74 4.81 -7.96
CA ARG A 257 -14.27 5.79 -8.97
C ARG A 257 -13.42 6.89 -8.36
N ILE A 258 -12.34 7.26 -9.05
CA ILE A 258 -11.43 8.32 -8.63
C ILE A 258 -11.92 9.68 -9.12
N HIS A 259 -12.22 10.55 -8.14
CA HIS A 259 -12.44 11.97 -8.30
C HIS A 259 -11.17 12.71 -7.86
N LYS A 260 -10.35 13.09 -8.83
CA LYS A 260 -9.04 13.68 -8.57
C LYS A 260 -9.17 15.03 -7.87
N LEU A 261 -8.41 15.20 -6.80
CA LEU A 261 -8.26 16.47 -6.09
C LEU A 261 -6.93 17.13 -6.45
N ASP A 262 -6.87 18.46 -6.33
CA ASP A 262 -5.60 19.20 -6.43
C ASP A 262 -4.78 19.07 -5.13
N GLN A 263 -3.77 19.91 -4.97
CA GLN A 263 -2.99 19.98 -3.74
C GLN A 263 -3.88 20.30 -2.53
N VAL A 264 -3.80 19.45 -1.51
CA VAL A 264 -4.49 19.64 -0.22
C VAL A 264 -3.48 20.14 0.81
N ARG A 265 -3.87 21.16 1.57
CA ARG A 265 -3.08 21.72 2.66
C ARG A 265 -3.38 20.98 3.95
N PHE A 266 -2.33 20.54 4.63
CA PHE A 266 -2.40 20.00 5.99
C PHE A 266 -2.06 21.15 6.95
N GLU A 267 -2.96 21.44 7.90
CA GLU A 267 -2.77 22.42 8.96
C GLU A 267 -2.73 21.67 10.30
N TYR A 268 -1.75 21.98 11.14
CA TYR A 268 -1.52 21.35 12.45
C TYR A 268 -0.87 22.37 13.40
#